data_AF-A0A8D8N8H7-F1
#
_entry.id   AF-A0A8D8N8H7-F1
#
_cell.length_a   1.000
_cell.length_b   1.000
_cell.length_c   1.000
_cell.angle_alpha   90.00
_cell.angle_beta   90.00
_cell.angle_gamma   90.00
#
_symmetry.space_group_name_H-M   'P 1'
#
loop_
_entity.id
_entity.type
_entity.pdbx_description
1 polymer ?
#
loop_
_entity_poly.entity_id
_entity_poly.type
_entity_poly.pdbx_seq_one_letter_code
_entity_poly.pdbx_strand_id
1 'polypeptide(L)'
;ERFNAGGYTKYWDDVQKVPYAVNGNQWISYDDVTSIELKVAYAKNKKLGGVMVWSLESDDDRNLCGGGPHTIGTTVYNAVFGSSPPPTSPTTVKPTTTTTPKPVTTTTVKPVTTTTVKPA
;
A
#
# COMPACT_ATOMS: atom_id res chain seq x y z
N GLU A 1 17.24 7.77 7.92
CA GLU A 1 17.07 7.06 9.22
C GLU A 1 17.85 7.76 10.33
N ARG A 2 17.45 7.63 11.60
CA ARG A 2 18.11 8.31 12.74
C ARG A 2 19.18 7.46 13.44
N PHE A 3 19.92 6.63 12.69
CA PHE A 3 20.95 5.74 13.26
C PHE A 3 22.06 6.51 13.99
N ASN A 4 22.55 7.61 13.41
CA ASN A 4 23.63 8.41 14.02
C ASN A 4 23.25 8.97 15.40
N ALA A 5 22.00 9.40 15.59
CA ALA A 5 21.52 9.91 16.88
C ALA A 5 21.43 8.80 17.95
N GLY A 6 21.31 7.54 17.52
CA GLY A 6 21.29 6.36 18.39
C GLY A 6 22.67 5.72 18.60
N GLY A 7 23.76 6.35 18.15
CA GLY A 7 25.12 5.80 18.28
C GLY A 7 25.44 4.64 17.34
N TYR A 8 24.61 4.41 16.31
CA TYR A 8 24.87 3.38 15.31
C TYR A 8 25.82 3.88 14.23
N THR A 9 26.76 3.02 13.83
CA THR A 9 27.60 3.24 12.64
C THR A 9 26.98 2.53 11.45
N LYS A 10 26.71 3.26 10.38
CA LYS A 10 26.22 2.73 9.10
C LYS A 10 27.39 2.17 8.27
N TYR A 11 27.15 1.03 7.65
CA TYR A 11 28.02 0.38 6.68
C TYR A 11 27.23 0.03 5.41
N TRP A 12 27.94 -0.25 4.33
CA TRP A 12 27.38 -0.70 3.06
C TRP A 12 27.99 -2.04 2.69
N ASP A 13 27.15 -3.03 2.41
CA ASP A 13 27.58 -4.30 1.82
C ASP A 13 27.63 -4.15 0.30
N ASP A 14 28.84 -4.11 -0.27
CA ASP A 14 29.01 -3.93 -1.71
C ASP A 14 28.70 -5.18 -2.54
N VAL A 15 28.60 -6.36 -1.94
CA VAL A 15 28.19 -7.58 -2.64
C VAL A 15 26.67 -7.65 -2.72
N GLN A 16 25.99 -7.43 -1.59
CA GLN A 16 24.53 -7.53 -1.47
C GLN A 16 23.81 -6.23 -1.87
N LYS A 17 24.54 -5.11 -1.97
CA LYS A 17 24.03 -3.78 -2.30
C LYS A 17 22.95 -3.30 -1.34
N VAL A 18 23.18 -3.47 -0.03
CA VAL A 18 22.29 -3.03 1.05
C VAL A 18 23.08 -2.41 2.20
N PRO A 19 22.48 -1.47 2.94
CA PRO A 19 23.09 -0.95 4.15
C PRO A 19 22.86 -1.88 5.35
N TYR A 20 23.74 -1.76 6.34
CA TYR A 20 23.51 -2.28 7.68
C TYR A 20 24.08 -1.33 8.73
N ALA A 21 23.57 -1.39 9.96
CA ALA A 21 23.98 -0.52 11.06
C ALA A 21 24.42 -1.33 12.28
N VAL A 22 25.49 -0.90 12.95
CA VAL A 22 26.06 -1.59 14.11
C VAL A 22 26.22 -0.65 15.29
N ASN A 23 25.81 -1.09 16.49
CA ASN A 23 26.11 -0.45 17.76
C ASN A 23 26.39 -1.52 18.83
N GLY A 24 27.65 -1.68 19.23
CA GLY A 24 28.05 -2.72 20.18
C GLY A 24 27.72 -4.13 19.65
N ASN A 25 26.83 -4.83 20.34
CA ASN A 25 26.34 -6.16 19.96
C ASN A 25 25.03 -6.14 19.16
N GLN A 26 24.51 -4.96 18.81
CA GLN A 26 23.30 -4.81 18.00
C GLN A 26 23.66 -4.60 16.54
N TRP A 27 23.00 -5.36 15.66
CA TRP A 27 23.17 -5.30 14.21
C TRP A 27 21.80 -5.23 13.53
N ILE A 28 21.65 -4.32 12.57
CA ILE A 28 20.40 -4.09 11.84
C ILE A 28 20.68 -4.12 10.34
N SER A 29 20.07 -5.07 9.62
CA SER A 29 19.91 -4.98 8.15
C SER A 29 18.68 -4.15 7.83
N TYR A 30 18.76 -3.32 6.81
CA TYR A 30 17.60 -2.56 6.37
C TYR A 30 17.71 -2.18 4.89
N ASP A 31 16.67 -1.53 4.38
CA ASP A 31 16.63 -0.90 3.07
C ASP A 31 16.65 0.63 3.24
N ASP A 32 17.47 1.30 2.45
CA ASP A 32 17.45 2.75 2.27
C ASP A 32 17.15 3.12 0.80
N VAL A 33 17.06 4.42 0.55
CA VAL A 33 16.82 4.98 -0.79
C VAL A 33 17.74 4.37 -1.85
N THR A 34 19.05 4.26 -1.57
CA THR A 34 20.03 3.73 -2.53
C THR A 34 19.79 2.25 -2.83
N SER A 35 19.60 1.42 -1.80
CA SER A 35 19.33 -0.01 -2.02
C SER A 35 17.99 -0.26 -2.73
N ILE A 36 16.97 0.56 -2.49
CA ILE A 36 15.68 0.50 -3.19
C ILE A 36 15.84 0.88 -4.66
N GLU A 37 16.57 1.96 -4.98
CA GLU A 37 16.86 2.33 -6.37
C GLU A 37 17.54 1.18 -7.13
N LEU A 38 18.51 0.51 -6.50
CA LEU A 38 19.21 -0.64 -7.08
C LEU A 38 18.27 -1.85 -7.26
N LYS A 39 17.39 -2.13 -6.30
CA LYS A 39 16.39 -3.21 -6.42
C LYS A 39 15.37 -2.94 -7.53
N VAL A 40 14.90 -1.70 -7.68
CA VAL A 40 14.00 -1.31 -8.77
C VAL A 40 14.71 -1.39 -10.12
N ALA A 41 15.96 -0.91 -10.20
CA ALA A 41 16.78 -1.04 -11.41
C ALA A 41 16.99 -2.52 -11.79
N TYR A 42 17.26 -3.38 -10.81
CA TYR A 42 17.35 -4.82 -11.02
C TYR A 42 16.03 -5.41 -11.56
N ALA A 43 14.89 -5.06 -10.96
CA ALA A 43 13.57 -5.51 -11.42
C ALA A 43 13.29 -5.08 -12.87
N LYS A 44 13.63 -3.83 -13.23
CA LYS A 44 13.55 -3.32 -14.61
C LYS A 44 14.43 -4.11 -15.57
N ASN A 45 15.69 -4.33 -15.20
CA ASN A 45 16.65 -5.09 -16.02
C ASN A 45 16.21 -6.54 -16.24
N LYS A 46 15.51 -7.13 -15.27
CA LYS A 46 14.92 -8.48 -15.37
C LYS A 46 13.53 -8.51 -16.00
N LYS A 47 12.98 -7.38 -16.43
CA LYS A 47 11.63 -7.26 -17.02
C LYS A 47 10.54 -7.85 -16.12
N LEU A 48 10.66 -7.64 -14.80
CA LEU A 48 9.63 -8.05 -13.85
C LEU A 48 8.42 -7.10 -13.94
N GLY A 49 7.24 -7.60 -13.59
CA GLY A 49 5.98 -6.83 -13.70
C GLY A 49 5.82 -5.67 -12.72
N GLY A 50 6.66 -5.60 -11.68
CA GLY A 50 6.64 -4.54 -10.68
C GLY A 50 7.40 -4.91 -9.41
N VAL A 51 7.23 -4.07 -8.39
CA VAL A 51 7.74 -4.25 -7.03
C VAL A 51 6.58 -4.07 -6.04
N MET A 52 6.60 -4.86 -4.96
CA MET A 52 5.64 -4.76 -3.86
C MET A 52 6.38 -4.23 -2.63
N VAL A 53 5.78 -3.28 -1.93
CA VAL A 53 6.33 -2.70 -0.70
C VAL A 53 5.61 -3.28 0.49
N TRP A 54 6.37 -3.88 1.41
CA TRP A 54 5.88 -4.33 2.70
C TRP A 54 6.67 -3.62 3.82
N SER A 55 6.05 -2.77 4.63
CA SER A 55 4.68 -2.26 4.53
C SER A 55 4.68 -0.74 4.63
N LEU A 56 3.63 -0.10 4.11
CA LEU A 56 3.58 1.36 3.97
C LEU A 56 3.64 2.09 5.32
N GLU A 57 3.10 1.49 6.38
CA GLU A 57 3.13 2.05 7.73
C GLU A 57 4.51 1.99 8.39
N SER A 58 5.44 1.19 7.84
CA SER A 58 6.83 1.14 8.30
C SER A 58 7.73 2.15 7.58
N ASP A 59 7.19 2.91 6.64
CA ASP A 59 7.88 4.01 5.96
C ASP A 59 7.83 5.30 6.81
N ASP A 60 8.65 6.29 6.46
CA ASP A 60 8.77 7.55 7.19
C ASP A 60 7.61 8.51 6.89
N ASP A 61 6.42 8.24 7.42
CA ASP A 61 5.20 9.02 7.22
C ASP A 61 5.34 10.51 7.62
N ARG A 62 6.14 10.77 8.66
CA ARG A 62 6.28 12.09 9.31
C ARG A 62 7.58 12.81 8.96
N ASN A 63 8.34 12.31 7.98
CA ASN A 63 9.63 12.90 7.61
C ASN A 63 10.59 13.04 8.80
N LEU A 64 10.61 12.06 9.71
CA LEU A 64 11.52 12.04 10.85
C LEU A 64 12.96 11.78 10.40
N CYS A 65 13.15 11.13 9.25
CA CYS A 65 14.43 10.79 8.67
C CYS A 65 15.03 11.91 7.79
N GLY A 66 14.27 12.95 7.46
CA GLY A 66 14.75 14.13 6.73
C GLY A 66 14.78 13.98 5.19
N GLY A 67 14.26 12.88 4.65
CA GLY A 67 14.20 12.62 3.19
C GLY A 67 12.86 13.00 2.53
N GLY A 68 11.92 13.59 3.28
CA GLY A 68 10.52 13.76 2.90
C GLY A 68 9.61 12.69 3.52
N PRO A 69 8.27 12.87 3.50
CA PRO A 69 7.35 11.84 3.92
C PRO A 69 7.35 10.67 2.93
N HIS A 70 7.18 9.45 3.43
CA HIS A 70 7.13 8.20 2.64
C HIS A 70 8.33 8.07 1.70
N THR A 71 9.54 8.16 2.24
CA THR A 71 10.77 8.18 1.45
C THR A 71 10.90 6.93 0.58
N ILE A 72 10.65 5.74 1.13
CA ILE A 72 10.78 4.48 0.40
C ILE A 72 9.70 4.38 -0.68
N GLY A 73 8.45 4.70 -0.36
CA GLY A 73 7.35 4.70 -1.32
C GLY A 73 7.58 5.69 -2.48
N THR A 74 8.06 6.90 -2.17
CA THR A 74 8.40 7.93 -3.15
C THR A 74 9.56 7.49 -4.04
N THR A 75 10.60 6.89 -3.45
CA THR A 75 11.72 6.32 -4.22
C THR A 75 11.26 5.22 -5.16
N VAL A 76 10.42 4.29 -4.71
CA VAL A 76 9.85 3.25 -5.58
C VAL A 76 9.06 3.88 -6.73
N TYR A 77 8.17 4.83 -6.44
CA TYR A 77 7.37 5.50 -7.46
C TYR A 77 8.26 6.18 -8.52
N ASN A 78 9.21 7.00 -8.09
CA ASN A 78 10.13 7.72 -8.97
C ASN A 78 11.02 6.77 -9.76
N ALA A 79 11.54 5.73 -9.12
CA ALA A 79 12.40 4.75 -9.77
C ALA A 79 11.65 3.90 -10.78
N VAL A 80 10.34 3.64 -10.60
CA VAL A 80 9.50 2.90 -11.54
C VAL A 80 9.03 3.80 -12.69
N PHE A 81 8.40 4.94 -12.39
CA PHE A 81 7.65 5.76 -13.35
C PHE A 81 8.38 7.03 -13.81
N GLY A 82 9.52 7.37 -13.20
CA GLY A 82 10.21 8.64 -13.39
C GLY A 82 9.71 9.72 -12.44
N SER A 83 10.46 10.81 -12.34
CA SER A 83 10.21 11.95 -11.44
C SER A 83 9.16 12.95 -11.95
N SER A 84 8.40 12.60 -12.98
CA SER A 84 7.28 13.41 -13.43
C SER A 84 6.20 13.42 -12.33
N PRO A 85 5.60 14.58 -12.01
CA PRO A 85 4.50 14.62 -11.07
C PRO A 85 3.45 13.60 -11.53
N PRO A 86 2.84 12.82 -10.61
CA PRO A 86 1.67 12.04 -10.97
C PRO A 86 0.72 12.97 -11.71
N PRO A 87 0.16 12.58 -12.86
CA PRO A 87 -0.92 13.36 -13.44
C PRO A 87 -1.91 13.60 -12.31
N THR A 88 -2.16 14.87 -11.99
CA THR A 88 -3.23 15.30 -11.09
C THR A 88 -4.55 14.96 -11.77
N SER A 89 -4.87 13.67 -11.83
CA SER A 89 -6.22 13.22 -12.12
C SER A 89 -7.01 13.33 -10.82
N PRO A 90 -8.00 14.23 -10.73
CA PRO A 90 -9.05 14.04 -9.76
C PRO A 90 -9.79 12.74 -10.14
N THR A 91 -10.37 12.08 -9.14
CA THR A 91 -11.24 10.90 -9.21
C THR A 91 -10.54 9.54 -9.04
N THR A 92 -10.20 9.22 -7.79
CA THR A 92 -10.53 7.88 -7.29
C THR A 92 -12.03 7.74 -7.38
N VAL A 93 -12.56 7.12 -8.44
CA VAL A 93 -13.92 6.60 -8.38
C VAL A 93 -13.87 5.54 -7.28
N LYS A 94 -14.45 5.87 -6.13
CA LYS A 94 -14.71 4.92 -5.06
C LYS A 94 -15.27 3.65 -5.71
N PRO A 95 -14.77 2.44 -5.40
CA PRO A 95 -15.37 1.22 -5.89
C PRO A 95 -16.85 1.27 -5.56
N THR A 96 -17.70 1.31 -6.60
CA THR A 96 -19.14 1.20 -6.41
C THR A 96 -19.37 -0.17 -5.78
N THR A 97 -19.76 -0.18 -4.51
CA THR A 97 -20.27 -1.39 -3.87
C THR A 97 -21.51 -1.77 -4.67
N THR A 98 -21.42 -2.77 -5.53
CA THR A 98 -22.60 -3.42 -6.09
C THR A 98 -23.33 -4.05 -4.91
N THR A 99 -24.33 -3.35 -4.38
CA THR A 99 -25.29 -3.96 -3.47
C THR A 99 -26.07 -4.99 -4.27
N THR A 100 -25.71 -6.27 -4.13
CA THR A 100 -26.59 -7.38 -4.50
C THR A 100 -27.96 -7.11 -3.89
N PRO A 101 -29.04 -7.01 -4.67
CA PRO A 101 -30.36 -6.80 -4.09
C PRO A 101 -30.66 -7.97 -3.14
N LYS A 102 -30.96 -7.63 -1.88
CA LYS A 102 -31.48 -8.56 -0.89
C LYS A 102 -32.68 -9.29 -1.51
N PRO A 103 -32.81 -10.63 -1.37
CA PRO A 103 -33.97 -11.35 -1.86
C PRO A 103 -35.24 -10.69 -1.32
N VAL A 104 -36.14 -10.32 -2.23
CA VAL A 104 -37.46 -9.82 -1.87
C VAL A 104 -38.21 -10.99 -1.24
N THR A 105 -38.44 -10.93 0.07
CA THR A 105 -39.39 -11.84 0.71
C THR A 105 -40.78 -11.45 0.24
N THR A 106 -41.34 -12.22 -0.70
CA THR A 106 -42.75 -12.12 -1.08
C THR A 106 -43.59 -12.61 0.11
N THR A 107 -44.18 -11.68 0.85
CA THR A 107 -45.21 -12.04 1.83
C THR A 107 -46.47 -12.46 1.08
N THR A 108 -46.73 -13.76 1.01
CA THR A 108 -47.99 -14.31 0.51
C THR A 108 -49.13 -13.84 1.40
N VAL A 109 -49.99 -12.95 0.90
CA VAL A 109 -51.21 -12.56 1.59
C VAL A 109 -52.20 -13.73 1.50
N LYS A 110 -52.67 -14.23 2.64
CA LYS A 110 -53.74 -15.24 2.68
C LYS A 110 -54.98 -14.71 1.95
N PRO A 111 -55.66 -15.51 1.10
CA PRO A 111 -56.93 -15.10 0.51
C PRO A 111 -57.98 -14.89 1.59
N VAL A 112 -58.64 -13.73 1.56
CA VAL A 112 -59.83 -13.45 2.37
C VAL A 112 -61.02 -14.10 1.66
N THR A 113 -61.67 -15.06 2.31
CA THR A 113 -62.91 -15.68 1.83
C THR A 113 -64.07 -14.72 2.07
N THR A 114 -64.67 -14.20 1.00
CA THR A 114 -65.92 -13.42 1.07
C THR A 114 -67.11 -14.38 0.96
N THR A 115 -67.86 -14.53 2.05
CA THR A 115 -69.12 -15.29 2.06
C THR A 115 -70.25 -14.37 1.63
N THR A 116 -70.79 -14.58 0.43
CA THR A 116 -71.98 -13.87 -0.06
C THR A 116 -73.23 -14.48 0.55
N VAL A 117 -73.98 -13.70 1.32
CA VAL A 117 -75.28 -14.11 1.86
C VAL A 117 -76.37 -13.85 0.81
N LYS A 118 -77.17 -14.86 0.50
CA LYS A 118 -78.29 -14.80 -0.46
C LYS A 118 -79.52 -14.16 0.21
N PRO A 119 -80.21 -13.18 -0.41
CA PRO A 119 -81.47 -12.64 0.13
C PRO A 119 -82.66 -13.58 -0.11
N ALA A 120 -83.69 -13.41 0.72
CA ALA A 120 -84.93 -14.19 0.80
C ALA A 120 -85.78 -14.17 -0.48
#